data_AF-X0ZK79-F1
#
_entry.id   AF-X0ZK79-F1
#
_cell.length_a   1.000
_cell.length_b   1.000
_cell.length_c   1.000
_cell.angle_alpha   90.00
_cell.angle_beta   90.00
_cell.angle_gamma   90.00
#
_symmetry.space_group_name_H-M   'P 1'
#
loop_
_entity.id
_entity.type
_entity.pdbx_description
1 polymer ?
#
loop_
_entity_poly.entity_id
_entity_poly.type
_entity_poly.pdbx_seq_one_letter_code
_entity_poly.pdbx_strand_id
1 'polypeptide(L)' 'MEKQQFEFIGKRFDIKNIGKVTGKEIYSCDVNIPGQLYAVVLRSPYPHVEINISSTPQLLIIDLTVGP' A
#
# COMPACT_ATOMS: atom_id res chain seq x y z
N MET A 1 -5.04 48.77 -8.15
CA MET A 1 -4.92 47.44 -8.79
C MET A 1 -6.22 46.70 -8.54
N GLU A 2 -6.97 46.42 -9.60
CA GLU A 2 -8.25 45.73 -9.52
C GLU A 2 -8.00 44.25 -9.16
N LYS A 3 -8.67 43.75 -8.11
CA LYS A 3 -8.48 42.36 -7.66
C LYS A 3 -9.29 41.46 -8.59
N GLN A 4 -8.61 40.67 -9.42
CA GLN A 4 -9.25 39.65 -10.23
C GLN A 4 -9.93 38.61 -9.32
N GLN A 5 -11.22 38.39 -9.53
CA GLN A 5 -12.01 37.44 -8.76
C GLN A 5 -12.04 36.11 -9.49
N PHE A 6 -11.34 35.12 -8.95
CA PHE A 6 -11.22 33.80 -9.56
C PHE A 6 -12.31 32.85 -9.06
N GLU A 7 -12.77 31.96 -9.93
CA GLU A 7 -13.85 31.03 -9.62
C GLU A 7 -13.49 30.01 -8.53
N PHE A 8 -12.23 29.56 -8.49
CA PHE A 8 -11.76 28.50 -7.59
C PHE A 8 -10.75 28.97 -6.54
N ILE A 9 -9.96 30.00 -6.84
CA ILE A 9 -8.87 30.44 -5.95
C ILE A 9 -9.44 31.12 -4.71
N GLY A 10 -8.98 30.68 -3.53
CA GLY A 10 -9.36 31.25 -2.24
C GLY A 10 -10.67 30.72 -1.65
N LYS A 11 -11.35 29.79 -2.34
CA LYS A 11 -12.57 29.14 -1.84
C LYS A 11 -12.23 27.80 -1.19
N ARG A 12 -12.89 27.48 -0.07
CA ARG A 12 -12.76 26.18 0.60
C ARG A 12 -13.69 25.18 -0.08
N PHE A 13 -13.13 24.11 -0.62
CA PHE A 13 -13.88 22.98 -1.14
C PHE A 13 -13.78 21.81 -0.18
N ASP A 14 -14.88 21.07 -0.01
CA ASP A 14 -14.81 19.79 0.66
C ASP A 14 -14.30 18.74 -0.32
N ILE A 15 -13.00 18.44 -0.24
CA ILE A 15 -12.30 17.48 -1.10
C ILE A 15 -12.57 16.04 -0.60
N LYS A 16 -13.30 15.87 0.52
CA LYS A 16 -13.59 14.55 1.06
C LYS A 16 -14.35 13.72 0.04
N ASN A 17 -13.69 12.66 -0.43
CA ASN A 17 -14.28 11.71 -1.33
C ASN A 17 -15.32 10.88 -0.57
N ILE A 18 -16.57 10.89 -1.06
CA ILE A 18 -17.67 10.07 -0.51
C ILE A 18 -17.29 8.57 -0.52
N GLY A 19 -16.37 8.17 -1.41
CA GLY A 19 -15.80 6.82 -1.46
C GLY A 19 -15.15 6.39 -0.15
N LYS A 20 -14.44 7.30 0.56
CA LYS A 20 -13.79 7.01 1.85
C LYS A 20 -14.79 6.66 2.93
N VAL A 21 -15.92 7.34 2.98
CA VAL A 21 -16.95 7.12 4.02
C VAL A 21 -17.90 5.98 3.68
N THR A 22 -18.03 5.64 2.40
CA THR A 22 -18.86 4.53 1.92
C THR A 22 -18.10 3.21 1.76
N GLY A 23 -16.77 3.21 1.93
CA GLY A 23 -15.91 2.04 1.69
C GLY A 23 -15.80 1.65 0.21
N LYS A 24 -16.18 2.54 -0.71
CA LYS A 24 -16.13 2.30 -2.16
C LYS A 24 -14.80 2.73 -2.80
N GLU A 25 -13.96 3.43 -2.05
CA GLU A 25 -12.64 3.82 -2.52
C GLU A 25 -11.70 2.62 -2.49
N ILE A 26 -11.02 2.36 -3.61
CA ILE A 26 -10.10 1.23 -3.78
C ILE A 26 -8.69 1.75 -3.51
N TYR A 27 -8.03 1.20 -2.49
CA TYR A 27 -6.62 1.43 -2.20
C TYR A 27 -5.76 0.31 -2.80
N SER A 28 -4.45 0.50 -2.82
CA SER A 28 -3.51 -0.47 -3.41
C SER A 28 -3.64 -1.88 -2.82
N CYS A 29 -4.04 -1.99 -1.55
CA CYS A 29 -4.24 -3.27 -0.86
C CYS A 29 -5.56 -3.96 -1.24
N ASP A 30 -6.52 -3.24 -1.81
CA ASP A 30 -7.85 -3.76 -2.15
C ASP A 30 -7.92 -4.34 -3.58
N VAL A 31 -6.83 -4.19 -4.35
CA VAL A 31 -6.72 -4.67 -5.72
C VAL A 31 -6.44 -6.17 -5.73
N ASN A 32 -7.30 -6.93 -6.41
CA ASN A 32 -7.13 -8.37 -6.63
C ASN A 32 -7.19 -8.65 -8.14
N ILE A 33 -6.08 -9.13 -8.72
CA ILE A 33 -5.93 -9.39 -10.15
C ILE A 33 -5.65 -10.89 -10.36
N PRO A 34 -6.23 -11.53 -11.40
CA PRO A 34 -5.92 -12.93 -11.72
C PRO A 34 -4.41 -13.15 -11.89
N GLY A 35 -3.85 -14.12 -11.16
CA GLY A 35 -2.42 -14.44 -11.20
C GLY A 35 -1.52 -13.52 -10.36
N GLN A 36 -2.08 -12.68 -9.48
CA GLN A 36 -1.30 -11.83 -8.58
C GLN A 36 -0.44 -12.66 -7.61
N LEU A 37 0.86 -12.38 -7.58
CA LEU A 37 1.79 -12.96 -6.63
C LEU A 37 1.77 -12.20 -5.31
N TYR A 38 2.03 -12.92 -4.22
CA TYR A 38 2.12 -12.38 -2.87
C TYR A 38 3.57 -12.36 -2.40
N ALA A 39 3.96 -11.31 -1.66
CA ALA A 39 5.30 -11.15 -1.13
C ALA A 39 5.26 -10.81 0.36
N VAL A 40 6.25 -11.30 1.11
CA VAL A 40 6.43 -11.02 2.55
C VAL A 40 7.88 -10.64 2.79
N VAL A 41 8.10 -9.61 3.61
CA VAL A 41 9.44 -9.14 3.99
C VAL A 41 9.78 -9.65 5.38
N LEU A 42 10.80 -10.51 5.48
CA LEU A 42 11.37 -10.92 6.76
C LEU A 42 12.33 -9.84 7.27
N ARG A 43 12.15 -9.41 8.52
CA ARG A 43 12.99 -8.42 9.19
C ARG A 43 13.91 -9.11 10.19
N SER A 44 15.12 -8.59 10.37
CA SER A 44 16.04 -9.07 11.41
C SER A 44 15.45 -8.84 12.80
N PRO A 45 15.46 -9.83 13.71
CA PRO A 45 15.10 -9.64 15.11
C PRO A 45 16.24 -9.03 15.94
N TYR A 46 17.46 -8.95 15.39
CA TYR A 46 18.65 -8.43 16.07
C TYR A 46 19.09 -7.07 15.50
N PRO A 47 19.49 -6.12 16.36
CA PRO A 47 19.87 -4.76 15.93
C PRO A 47 21.22 -4.72 15.19
N HIS A 48 22.15 -5.63 15.51
CA HIS A 48 23.44 -5.76 14.83
C HIS A 48 23.91 -7.22 14.89
N VAL A 49 23.88 -7.90 13.75
CA VAL A 49 24.39 -9.27 13.61
C VAL A 49 24.80 -9.53 12.17
N GLU A 50 25.83 -10.34 11.97
CA GLU A 50 26.17 -10.85 10.65
C GLU A 50 25.12 -11.88 10.21
N ILE A 51 24.68 -11.78 8.95
CA ILE A 51 23.69 -12.70 8.39
C ILE A 51 24.42 -14.01 8.04
N ASN A 52 24.26 -15.02 8.89
CA ASN A 52 24.69 -16.38 8.57
C ASN A 52 23.66 -17.05 7.66
N ILE A 53 24.07 -17.35 6.42
CA ILE A 53 23.23 -18.03 5.42
C ILE A 53 22.69 -19.37 5.93
N SER A 54 23.45 -20.08 6.78
CA SER A 54 23.03 -21.36 7.37
C SER A 54 21.84 -21.24 8.34
N SER A 55 21.63 -20.07 8.95
CA SER A 55 20.50 -19.80 9.85
C SER A 55 19.40 -18.99 9.18
N THR A 56 19.47 -18.75 7.87
CA THR A 56 18.34 -18.17 7.14
C THR A 56 17.18 -19.15 7.28
N PRO A 57 16.03 -18.74 7.85
CA PRO A 57 14.86 -19.59 7.80
C PRO A 57 14.60 -19.84 6.31
N GLN A 58 14.46 -21.11 5.94
CA GLN A 58 14.15 -21.56 4.58
C GLN A 58 12.75 -21.08 4.19
N LEU A 59 12.50 -19.77 4.15
CA LEU A 59 11.49 -19.17 3.30
C LEU A 59 12.16 -18.96 1.93
N LEU A 60 12.53 -20.08 1.34
CA LEU A 60 12.39 -20.24 -0.09
C LEU A 60 10.94 -19.83 -0.37
N ILE A 61 10.77 -18.81 -1.20
CA ILE A 61 9.50 -18.27 -1.72
C ILE A 61 8.44 -19.37 -1.64
N ILE A 62 7.60 -19.29 -0.61
CA ILE A 62 6.49 -20.23 -0.45
C ILE A 62 5.62 -19.95 -1.66
N ASP A 63 5.53 -20.94 -2.55
CA ASP A 63 4.52 -21.04 -3.57
C ASP A 63 3.17 -20.69 -2.93
N LEU A 64 2.74 -19.44 -3.07
CA LEU A 64 1.36 -19.06 -2.88
C LEU A 64 0.63 -19.36 -4.19
N THR A 65 0.84 -20.56 -4.72
CA THR A 65 -0.08 -21.18 -5.66
C THR A 65 -1.32 -21.57 -4.87
N VAL A 66 -2.28 -20.64 -4.89
CA VAL A 66 -3.72 -20.88 -5.09
C VAL A 66 -4.32 -22.12 -4.41
N GLY A 67 -5.19 -21.87 -3.43
CA GLY A 67 -6.46 -22.61 -3.30
C GLY A 67 -6.95 -22.79 -1.86
N PRO A 68 -8.28 -22.81 -1.61
CA PRO A 68 -9.40 -22.67 -2.55
C PRO A 68 -9.81 -21.21 -2.85
#